data_AF-A0A1G8QTQ5-F1
#
_entry.id   AF-A0A1G8QTQ5-F1
#
_cell.length_a   1.000
_cell.length_b   1.000
_cell.length_c   1.000
_cell.angle_alpha   90.00
_cell.angle_beta   90.00
_cell.angle_gamma   90.00
#
_symmetry.space_group_name_H-M   'P 1'
#
loop_
_entity.id
_entity.type
_entity.pdbx_description
1 polymer ?
#
loop_
_entity_poly.entity_id
_entity_poly.type
_entity_poly.pdbx_seq_one_letter_code
_entity_poly.pdbx_strand_id
1 'polypeptide(L)' 'MFGVALKEKEAEEMIYLLKREMDEVLADLYDDSVEGCVKQAIEEKYTILFNVYRRMVPSEESVKYDLYLLKKNNSKPLA' A
#
# COMPACT_ATOMS: atom_id res chain seq x y z
N MET A 1 -6.27 -18.95 4.20
CA MET A 1 -5.28 -17.95 4.68
C MET A 1 -3.98 -18.69 4.91
N PHE A 2 -2.85 -18.16 4.48
CA PHE A 2 -1.52 -18.76 4.69
C PHE A 2 -0.79 -18.01 5.80
N GLY A 3 -0.07 -18.72 6.66
CA GLY A 3 0.78 -18.15 7.70
C GLY A 3 2.26 -18.19 7.32
N VAL A 4 3.06 -17.28 7.87
CA VAL A 4 4.52 -17.23 7.69
C VAL A 4 5.16 -17.15 9.07
N ALA A 5 6.11 -18.03 9.36
CA ALA A 5 6.91 -17.97 10.58
C ALA A 5 8.13 -17.09 10.35
N LEU A 6 8.24 -16.02 11.12
CA LEU A 6 9.32 -15.04 11.05
C LEU A 6 9.86 -14.78 12.45
N LYS A 7 11.16 -14.54 12.56
CA LYS A 7 11.75 -13.93 13.74
C LYS A 7 11.41 -12.45 13.80
N GLU A 8 11.54 -11.85 14.98
CA GLU A 8 11.28 -10.43 15.21
C GLU A 8 12.03 -9.52 14.21
N LYS A 9 13.35 -9.71 14.06
CA LYS A 9 14.15 -8.96 13.08
C LYS A 9 13.73 -9.19 11.63
N GLU A 10 13.30 -10.41 11.27
CA GLU A 10 12.85 -10.70 9.91
C GLU A 10 11.51 -10.00 9.63
N ALA A 11 10.62 -9.93 10.62
CA ALA A 11 9.37 -9.19 10.54
C ALA A 11 9.61 -7.67 10.44
N GLU A 12 10.54 -7.12 11.24
CA GLU A 12 10.94 -5.70 11.17
C GLU A 12 11.46 -5.32 9.78
N GLU A 13 12.38 -6.12 9.22
CA GLU A 13 12.91 -5.90 7.87
C GLU A 13 11.83 -6.04 6.80
N MET A 14 10.90 -6.99 6.94
CA MET A 14 9.76 -7.10 6.02
C MET A 14 8.84 -5.88 6.08
N ILE A 15 8.55 -5.38 7.28
CA ILE A 15 7.77 -4.15 7.47
C ILE A 15 8.48 -2.97 6.81
N TYR A 16 9.80 -2.86 6.97
CA TYR A 16 10.61 -1.80 6.34
C TYR A 16 10.58 -1.88 4.81
N LEU A 17 10.76 -3.07 4.24
CA LEU A 17 10.70 -3.27 2.78
C LEU A 17 9.32 -2.95 2.22
N LEU A 18 8.25 -3.35 2.91
CA LEU A 18 6.87 -3.03 2.50
C LEU A 18 6.61 -1.52 2.52
N LYS A 19 7.05 -0.81 3.57
CA LYS A 19 6.95 0.66 3.66
C LYS A 19 7.65 1.31 2.45
N ARG A 20 8.89 0.92 2.17
CA ARG A 20 9.67 1.48 1.05
C ARG A 20 9.00 1.22 -0.31
N GLU A 21 8.61 -0.03 -0.58
CA GLU A 21 7.96 -0.38 -1.85
C GLU A 21 6.64 0.36 -2.03
N MET A 22 5.84 0.50 -0.97
CA MET A 22 4.61 1.27 -1.01
C MET A 22 4.86 2.75 -1.30
N ASP A 23 5.89 3.36 -0.72
CA ASP A 23 6.25 4.75 -0.98
C ASP A 23 6.70 4.96 -2.43
N GLU A 24 7.45 4.01 -3.02
CA GLU A 24 7.84 4.02 -4.43
C GLU A 24 6.62 3.89 -5.37
N VAL A 25 5.74 2.91 -5.09
CA VAL A 25 4.50 2.72 -5.86
C VAL A 25 3.58 3.94 -5.79
N LEU A 26 3.54 4.63 -4.65
CA LEU A 26 2.79 5.89 -4.53
C LEU A 26 3.42 7.00 -5.38
N ALA A 27 4.75 7.10 -5.42
CA ALA A 27 5.43 8.08 -6.25
C ALA A 27 5.09 7.88 -7.73
N ASP A 28 5.14 6.63 -8.22
CA ASP A 28 4.76 6.28 -9.59
C ASP A 28 3.30 6.63 -9.90
N LEU A 29 2.42 6.52 -8.90
CA LEU A 29 0.99 6.81 -9.07
C LEU A 29 0.68 8.31 -9.18
N TYR A 30 1.51 9.15 -8.56
CA TYR A 30 1.44 10.61 -8.68
C TYR A 30 2.10 11.15 -9.95
N ASP A 31 2.76 10.31 -10.74
CA ASP A 31 3.30 10.73 -12.04
C ASP A 31 2.16 10.92 -13.06
N ASP A 32 2.04 12.15 -13.57
CA ASP A 32 1.03 12.54 -14.56
C ASP A 32 1.31 11.98 -15.96
N SER A 33 2.53 11.50 -16.21
CA SER A 33 2.92 10.90 -17.50
C SER A 33 2.45 9.46 -17.68
N VAL A 34 1.96 8.82 -16.61
CA VAL A 34 1.52 7.42 -16.62
C VAL A 34 0.10 7.30 -17.21
N GLU A 35 -0.05 6.49 -18.26
CA GLU A 35 -1.34 6.21 -18.89
C GLU A 35 -2.32 5.51 -17.94
N GLY A 36 -3.62 5.73 -18.16
CA GLY A 36 -4.69 5.31 -17.23
C GLY A 36 -4.73 3.81 -16.91
N CYS A 37 -4.42 2.93 -17.87
CA CYS A 37 -4.38 1.48 -17.63
C CYS A 37 -3.22 1.07 -16.70
N VAL A 38 -2.09 1.77 -16.80
CA VAL A 38 -0.92 1.54 -15.95
C VAL A 38 -1.19 2.08 -14.54
N LYS A 39 -1.86 3.23 -14.41
CA LYS A 39 -2.31 3.74 -13.09
C LYS A 39 -3.17 2.73 -12.34
N GLN A 40 -4.12 2.07 -13.02
CA GLN A 40 -4.93 1.04 -12.39
C GLN A 40 -4.08 -0.14 -11.87
N ALA A 41 -3.10 -0.61 -12.65
CA ALA A 41 -2.21 -1.69 -12.21
C ALA A 41 -1.34 -1.28 -10.99
N ILE A 42 -0.85 -0.04 -10.96
CA ILE A 42 -0.10 0.53 -9.83
C ILE A 42 -0.98 0.60 -8.57
N GLU A 43 -2.24 0.99 -8.72
CA GLU A 43 -3.22 1.02 -7.62
C GLU A 43 -3.54 -0.36 -7.05
N GLU A 44 -3.70 -1.35 -7.93
CA GLU A 44 -3.91 -2.74 -7.54
C GLU A 44 -2.69 -3.28 -6.78
N LYS A 45 -1.48 -3.00 -7.27
CA LYS A 45 -0.21 -3.33 -6.59
C LYS A 45 -0.16 -2.71 -5.20
N TYR A 46 -0.43 -1.41 -5.08
CA TYR A 46 -0.44 -0.71 -3.78
C TYR A 46 -1.43 -1.35 -2.80
N THR A 47 -2.64 -1.66 -3.27
CA THR A 47 -3.69 -2.27 -2.45
C THR A 47 -3.27 -3.64 -1.90
N ILE A 48 -2.61 -4.46 -2.72
CA ILE A 48 -2.08 -5.77 -2.29
C ILE A 48 -1.00 -5.58 -1.23
N LEU A 49 -0.02 -4.70 -1.47
CA LEU A 49 1.08 -4.41 -0.54
C LEU A 49 0.55 -3.89 0.81
N PHE A 50 -0.38 -2.93 0.76
CA PHE A 50 -1.00 -2.38 1.95
C PHE A 50 -1.73 -3.44 2.78
N ASN A 51 -2.43 -4.37 2.12
CA ASN A 51 -3.11 -5.47 2.80
C ASN A 51 -2.14 -6.46 3.47
N VAL A 52 -0.92 -6.60 2.95
CA VAL A 52 0.13 -7.37 3.63
C VAL A 52 0.65 -6.59 4.83
N TYR A 53 1.01 -5.32 4.61
CA TYR A 53 1.56 -4.41 5.62
C TYR A 53 0.68 -4.29 6.86
N ARG A 54 -0.62 -4.01 6.68
CA ARG A 54 -1.58 -3.86 7.79
C ARG A 54 -1.78 -5.11 8.66
N ARG A 55 -1.34 -6.29 8.19
CA ARG A 55 -1.37 -7.52 8.98
C ARG A 55 -0.12 -7.68 9.86
N MET A 56 0.93 -6.92 9.58
CA MET A 56 2.23 -7.00 10.27
C MET A 56 2.44 -5.86 11.27
N VAL A 57 1.67 -4.77 11.17
CA VAL A 57 1.79 -3.60 12.05
C VAL A 57 0.52 -3.37 12.89
N PRO A 58 0.62 -2.69 14.04
CA PRO A 58 -0.54 -2.20 14.78
C PRO A 58 -1.40 -1.27 13.92
N SER A 59 -2.71 -1.23 14.18
CA SER A 59 -3.67 -0.40 13.43
C SER A 59 -3.31 1.09 13.43
N GLU A 60 -2.66 1.59 14.49
CA GLU A 60 -2.24 3.00 14.60
C GLU A 60 -1.17 3.37 13.56
N GLU A 61 -0.27 2.44 13.23
CA GLU A 61 0.77 2.62 12.21
C GLU A 61 0.24 2.46 10.78
N SER A 62 -0.93 1.83 10.59
CA SER A 62 -1.55 1.69 9.28
C SER A 62 -2.31 2.94 8.84
N VAL A 63 -2.77 3.77 9.78
CA VAL A 63 -3.63 4.95 9.52
C VAL A 63 -3.03 5.90 8.48
N LYS A 64 -1.71 6.15 8.52
CA LYS A 64 -1.04 7.05 7.56
C LYS A 64 -1.24 6.61 6.11
N TYR A 65 -1.25 5.30 5.86
CA TYR A 65 -1.40 4.72 4.53
C TYR A 65 -2.87 4.48 4.17
N ASP A 66 -3.75 4.25 5.15
CA ASP A 66 -5.21 4.19 4.95
C ASP A 66 -5.78 5.51 4.38
N LEU A 67 -5.26 6.67 4.80
CA LEU A 67 -5.73 7.98 4.34
C LEU A 67 -5.58 8.16 2.82
N TYR A 68 -4.57 7.55 2.20
CA TYR A 68 -4.39 7.57 0.75
C TYR A 68 -5.56 6.89 0.04
N LEU A 69 -5.93 5.68 0.48
CA LEU A 69 -7.06 4.93 -0.07
C LEU A 69 -8.40 5.63 0.18
N LEU A 70 -8.57 6.27 1.34
CA LEU A 70 -9.78 7.00 1.70
C LEU A 70 -9.97 8.28 0.87
N LYS A 71 -8.89 9.02 0.58
CA LYS A 71 -8.95 10.23 -0.25
C LYS A 71 -9.47 9.92 -1.66
N LYS A 72 -9.14 8.75 -2.20
CA LYS A 72 -9.63 8.27 -3.50
C LYS A 72 -11.12 7.90 -3.48
N ASN A 73 -11.61 7.23 -2.43
CA ASN A 73 -13.04 6.88 -2.33
C ASN A 73 -13.94 8.12 -2.32
N ASN A 74 -13.45 9.25 -1.78
CA ASN A 74 -14.13 10.53 -1.81
C ASN A 74 -13.94 11.33 -3.12
N SER A 75 -13.11 10.84 -4.04
CA SER A 75 -12.81 11.49 -5.33
C SER A 75 -13.46 10.80 -6.54
N LYS A 76 -14.13 9.65 -6.35
CA LYS A 76 -15.03 9.09 -7.38
C LYS A 76 -16.37 9.84 -7.30
N PRO A 77 -16.85 10.49 -8.39
CA PRO A 77 -18.22 10.98 -8.40
C PRO A 77 -19.16 9.78 -8.32
N LEU A 78 -20.20 9.91 -7.50
CA LEU A 78 -21.36 9.02 -7.51
C LEU A 78 -21.89 9.00 -8.95
N ALA A 79 -21.66 7.89 -9.66
CA ALA A 79 -22.33 7.57 -10.92
C ALA A 79 -23.42 6.55 -10.63
#